data_AF-A0A199UBE8-F1
#
_entry.id   AF-A0A199UBE8-F1
#
_cell.length_a   1.000
_cell.length_b   1.000
_cell.length_c   1.000
_cell.angle_alpha   90.00
_cell.angle_beta   90.00
_cell.angle_gamma   90.00
#
_symmetry.space_group_name_H-M   'P 1'
#
loop_
_entity.id
_entity.type
_entity.pdbx_description
1 polymer ?
#
loop_
_entity_poly.entity_id
_entity_poly.type
_entity_poly.pdbx_seq_one_letter_code
_entity_poly.pdbx_strand_id
1 'polypeptide(L)'
;VWDTFTHEYPERIRDNSNGDVAVDFYHRYREDIQNVKNMGFNAFRFSISWSRVIPSGRRREGVNEEGIEFYNRVINETIKQGLQPFVTIFHWDTPQALEDKYGGFLSRNIVEDFREYADLLFQRFGDRVKHWMTFNEPWALSGFAYDDGLFAPGRCSSWVNNQCRAGNSATEPYIVAHHLLLSHSKAVQVYRKKYQTTQKGKIGITLFTFWFEPLSNRRIDIEASRTALDFMFGLWMDPLTYGQYPKSVQNLIGDKLLNFTNKETQLLKGSYDFIGLQYYTSYYAKPNASIHSDRVRYKTDSNITETHGLCIYGFMINIIINLQAYSPWFYIYPKGIRHLLNYTKDRYNNPEIYITENGVDNVNDENQPIEEALKDEFRIDYYRKHMWNTLGSLKEYDVNIKGYFAWSYLDNFEWNIGYTSRFGLYYVDYKNNLTRIAKQSAIWFTKFLNPSN
;
A
#
# COMPACT_ATOMS: atom_id res chain seq x y z
N VAL A 1 -1.70 7.28 15.65
CA VAL A 1 -2.47 8.14 14.72
C VAL A 1 -3.83 7.57 14.34
N TRP A 2 -3.94 6.31 13.89
CA TRP A 2 -5.26 5.76 13.52
C TRP A 2 -6.23 5.60 14.70
N ASP A 3 -5.76 5.17 15.87
CA ASP A 3 -6.60 5.11 17.09
C ASP A 3 -7.20 6.50 17.38
N THR A 4 -6.34 7.51 17.54
CA THR A 4 -6.74 8.91 17.76
C THR A 4 -7.66 9.44 16.66
N PHE A 5 -7.36 9.17 15.39
CA PHE A 5 -8.15 9.65 14.27
C PHE A 5 -9.58 9.11 14.30
N THR A 6 -9.74 7.80 14.53
CA THR A 6 -11.06 7.16 14.57
C THR A 6 -11.85 7.49 15.85
N HIS A 7 -11.17 7.74 16.98
CA HIS A 7 -11.83 8.10 18.25
C HIS A 7 -12.21 9.57 18.34
N GLU A 8 -11.35 10.48 17.87
CA GLU A 8 -11.62 11.91 17.92
C GLU A 8 -12.50 12.40 16.75
N TYR A 9 -12.48 11.68 15.63
CA TYR A 9 -13.18 12.03 14.41
C TYR A 9 -13.93 10.83 13.79
N PRO A 10 -14.81 10.17 14.54
CA PRO A 10 -15.52 8.99 14.05
C PRO A 10 -16.29 9.26 12.76
N GLU A 11 -16.80 10.47 12.57
CA GLU A 11 -17.52 10.92 11.36
C GLU A 11 -16.67 10.93 10.09
N ARG A 12 -15.34 10.78 10.21
CA ARG A 12 -14.41 10.66 9.09
C ARG A 12 -14.29 9.23 8.59
N ILE A 13 -14.89 8.27 9.28
CA ILE A 13 -15.06 6.88 8.85
C ILE A 13 -16.51 6.71 8.38
N ARG A 14 -16.69 6.14 7.19
CA ARG A 14 -18.01 6.08 6.52
C ARG A 14 -19.14 5.51 7.37
N ASP A 15 -18.85 4.50 8.19
CA ASP A 15 -19.78 3.85 9.11
C ASP A 15 -19.52 4.20 10.59
N ASN A 16 -18.69 5.21 10.86
CA ASN A 16 -18.24 5.63 12.18
C ASN A 16 -17.52 4.53 12.99
N SER A 17 -17.06 3.46 12.34
CA SER A 17 -16.36 2.37 13.01
C SER A 17 -14.88 2.70 13.27
N ASN A 18 -14.21 1.81 13.99
CA ASN A 18 -12.79 1.93 14.31
C ASN A 18 -12.10 0.54 14.30
N GLY A 19 -10.80 0.55 14.58
CA GLY A 19 -9.94 -0.64 14.63
C GLY A 19 -9.74 -1.24 16.03
N ASP A 20 -10.52 -0.85 17.05
CA ASP A 20 -10.26 -1.21 18.46
C ASP A 20 -10.16 -2.73 18.68
N VAL A 21 -11.10 -3.45 18.04
CA VAL A 21 -11.09 -4.91 17.99
C VAL A 21 -10.65 -5.39 16.60
N ALA A 22 -11.11 -4.72 15.54
CA ALA A 22 -10.96 -5.17 14.17
C ALA A 22 -11.47 -6.61 13.98
N VAL A 23 -10.65 -7.47 13.38
CA VAL A 23 -10.94 -8.90 13.24
C VAL A 23 -10.40 -9.72 14.42
N ASP A 24 -9.87 -9.09 15.47
CA ASP A 24 -9.32 -9.78 16.64
C ASP A 24 -8.17 -10.76 16.30
N PHE A 25 -7.39 -10.45 15.27
CA PHE A 25 -6.22 -11.26 14.87
C PHE A 25 -5.23 -11.43 16.02
N TYR A 26 -5.14 -10.44 16.94
CA TYR A 26 -4.27 -10.49 18.11
C TYR A 26 -4.49 -11.75 18.96
N HIS A 27 -5.74 -12.18 19.13
CA HIS A 27 -6.07 -13.41 19.85
C HIS A 27 -6.28 -14.62 18.94
N ARG A 28 -6.63 -14.40 17.67
CA ARG A 28 -7.09 -15.46 16.73
C ARG A 28 -6.07 -15.89 15.67
N TYR A 29 -4.86 -15.32 15.69
CA TYR A 29 -3.83 -15.55 14.66
C TYR A 29 -3.56 -17.03 14.33
N ARG A 30 -3.69 -17.97 15.29
CA ARG A 30 -3.43 -19.40 15.03
C ARG A 30 -4.42 -19.99 14.03
N GLU A 31 -5.71 -19.73 14.23
CA GLU A 31 -6.77 -20.18 13.31
C GLU A 31 -6.60 -19.54 11.94
N ASP A 32 -6.33 -18.22 11.93
CA ASP A 32 -6.15 -17.44 10.72
C ASP A 32 -4.98 -17.95 9.85
N ILE A 33 -3.82 -18.21 10.46
CA ILE A 33 -2.64 -18.74 9.76
C ILE A 33 -2.90 -20.18 9.27
N GLN A 34 -3.58 -21.01 10.06
CA GLN A 34 -3.96 -22.36 9.65
C GLN A 34 -4.89 -22.32 8.43
N ASN A 35 -5.86 -21.41 8.39
CA ASN A 35 -6.77 -21.22 7.26
C ASN A 35 -6.03 -20.77 5.98
N VAL A 36 -5.05 -19.87 6.10
CA VAL A 36 -4.17 -19.48 4.98
C VAL A 36 -3.43 -20.70 4.44
N LYS A 37 -2.87 -21.54 5.33
CA LYS A 37 -2.20 -22.78 4.94
C LYS A 37 -3.17 -23.77 4.27
N ASN A 38 -4.39 -23.92 4.79
CA ASN A 38 -5.40 -24.82 4.25
C ASN A 38 -5.85 -24.43 2.82
N MET A 39 -5.79 -23.15 2.47
CA MET A 39 -5.99 -22.70 1.09
C MET A 39 -4.84 -23.09 0.15
N GLY A 40 -3.72 -23.62 0.63
CA GLY A 40 -2.55 -23.97 -0.17
C GLY A 40 -1.56 -22.83 -0.39
N PHE A 41 -1.73 -21.68 0.28
CA PHE A 41 -0.75 -20.59 0.21
C PHE A 41 0.58 -21.03 0.83
N ASN A 42 1.67 -20.37 0.41
CA ASN A 42 3.04 -20.66 0.86
C ASN A 42 3.72 -19.48 1.57
N ALA A 43 3.05 -18.33 1.65
CA ALA A 43 3.54 -17.13 2.30
C ALA A 43 2.40 -16.38 2.98
N PHE A 44 2.71 -15.67 4.05
CA PHE A 44 1.77 -14.81 4.77
C PHE A 44 2.41 -13.44 4.98
N ARG A 45 1.76 -12.40 4.45
CA ARG A 45 2.20 -11.01 4.59
C ARG A 45 1.40 -10.34 5.70
N PHE A 46 2.10 -9.72 6.65
CA PHE A 46 1.50 -8.96 7.75
C PHE A 46 2.40 -7.79 8.15
N SER A 47 1.86 -6.81 8.88
CA SER A 47 2.63 -5.70 9.43
C SER A 47 2.89 -5.85 10.92
N ILE A 48 3.94 -5.19 11.39
CA ILE A 48 4.22 -5.01 12.82
C ILE A 48 3.73 -3.62 13.23
N SER A 49 2.95 -3.56 14.29
CA SER A 49 2.43 -2.31 14.83
C SER A 49 3.51 -1.59 15.62
N TRP A 50 3.92 -0.40 15.15
CA TRP A 50 5.00 0.37 15.78
C TRP A 50 4.62 0.74 17.21
N SER A 51 3.43 1.30 17.43
CA SER A 51 2.95 1.67 18.77
C SER A 51 2.79 0.47 19.70
N ARG A 52 2.57 -0.74 19.16
CA ARG A 52 2.49 -1.95 19.99
C ARG A 52 3.85 -2.36 20.57
N VAL A 53 4.92 -2.27 19.78
CA VAL A 53 6.26 -2.71 20.22
C VAL A 53 7.09 -1.58 20.84
N ILE A 54 6.81 -0.33 20.47
CA ILE A 54 7.42 0.87 21.07
C ILE A 54 6.29 1.91 21.27
N PRO A 55 5.59 1.90 22.43
CA PRO A 55 4.43 2.76 22.67
C PRO A 55 4.70 4.27 22.52
N SER A 56 5.87 4.74 22.94
CA SER A 56 6.31 6.12 22.75
C SER A 56 6.77 6.43 21.32
N GLY A 57 6.92 5.41 20.48
CA GLY A 57 7.58 5.44 19.19
C GLY A 57 9.11 5.51 19.22
N ARG A 58 9.71 5.80 20.37
CA ARG A 58 11.17 5.93 20.52
C ARG A 58 11.76 4.77 21.30
N ARG A 59 12.59 3.97 20.65
CA ARG A 59 13.22 2.78 21.25
C ARG A 59 13.89 3.05 22.61
N ARG A 60 14.60 4.18 22.73
CA ARG A 60 15.29 4.59 23.96
C ARG A 60 14.37 4.88 25.15
N GLU A 61 13.09 5.13 24.89
CA GLU A 61 12.08 5.45 25.89
C GLU A 61 11.32 4.18 26.35
N GLY A 62 11.64 3.00 25.78
CA GLY A 62 11.13 1.71 26.22
C GLY A 62 10.64 0.83 25.07
N VAL A 63 10.83 -0.48 25.22
CA VAL A 63 10.28 -1.51 24.33
C VAL A 63 9.19 -2.27 25.09
N ASN A 64 8.05 -2.49 24.44
CA ASN A 64 7.01 -3.35 24.99
C ASN A 64 7.30 -4.81 24.64
N GLU A 65 7.84 -5.55 25.60
CA GLU A 65 8.21 -6.96 25.45
C GLU A 65 7.02 -7.88 25.19
N GLU A 66 5.82 -7.56 25.68
CA GLU A 66 4.61 -8.32 25.35
C GLU A 66 4.22 -8.18 23.87
N GLY A 67 4.38 -6.97 23.33
CA GLY A 67 4.19 -6.70 21.90
C GLY A 67 5.19 -7.48 21.04
N ILE A 68 6.45 -7.54 21.46
CA ILE A 68 7.47 -8.37 20.79
C ILE A 68 7.10 -9.85 20.84
N GLU A 69 6.66 -10.33 22.00
CA GLU A 69 6.31 -11.73 22.19
C GLU A 69 5.07 -12.13 21.39
N PHE A 70 4.10 -11.24 21.22
CA PHE A 70 3.00 -11.46 20.26
C PHE A 70 3.52 -11.73 18.85
N TYR A 71 4.39 -10.89 18.30
CA TYR A 71 4.92 -11.09 16.94
C TYR A 71 5.84 -12.31 16.84
N ASN A 72 6.59 -12.66 17.89
CA ASN A 72 7.30 -13.95 17.95
C ASN A 72 6.33 -15.11 17.76
N ARG A 73 5.20 -15.12 18.47
CA ARG A 73 4.19 -16.17 18.34
C ARG A 73 3.58 -16.24 16.94
N VAL A 74 3.27 -15.08 16.32
CA VAL A 74 2.75 -15.02 14.94
C VAL A 74 3.77 -15.57 13.93
N ILE A 75 5.04 -15.13 14.02
CA ILE A 75 6.13 -15.59 13.14
C ILE A 75 6.37 -17.09 13.32
N ASN A 76 6.43 -17.57 14.56
CA ASN A 76 6.64 -18.98 14.85
C ASN A 76 5.48 -19.84 14.33
N GLU A 77 4.23 -19.41 14.50
CA GLU A 77 3.08 -20.13 13.97
C GLU A 77 3.08 -20.12 12.43
N THR A 78 3.41 -18.98 11.80
CA THR A 78 3.55 -18.87 10.34
C THR A 78 4.54 -19.90 9.80
N ILE A 79 5.73 -19.98 10.41
CA ILE A 79 6.79 -20.92 10.00
C ILE A 79 6.39 -22.37 10.31
N LYS A 80 5.77 -22.62 11.47
CA LYS A 80 5.29 -23.95 11.87
C LYS A 80 4.29 -24.52 10.87
N GLN A 81 3.43 -23.67 10.30
CA GLN A 81 2.49 -24.05 9.24
C GLN A 81 3.14 -24.19 7.86
N GLY A 82 4.45 -23.95 7.75
CA GLY A 82 5.21 -24.02 6.50
C GLY A 82 4.99 -22.81 5.58
N LEU A 83 4.55 -21.68 6.14
CA LEU A 83 4.39 -20.41 5.41
C LEU A 83 5.64 -19.55 5.60
N GLN A 84 6.00 -18.79 4.57
CA GLN A 84 7.04 -17.77 4.64
C GLN A 84 6.48 -16.46 5.20
N PRO A 85 7.03 -15.90 6.30
CA PRO A 85 6.62 -14.60 6.80
C PRO A 85 7.21 -13.47 5.92
N PHE A 86 6.32 -12.66 5.36
CA PHE A 86 6.65 -11.41 4.68
C PHE A 86 6.22 -10.24 5.58
N VAL A 87 7.18 -9.51 6.14
CA VAL A 87 6.89 -8.54 7.20
C VAL A 87 7.00 -7.11 6.68
N THR A 88 5.88 -6.39 6.78
CA THR A 88 5.83 -4.94 6.58
C THR A 88 6.19 -4.24 7.90
N ILE A 89 7.24 -3.43 7.91
CA ILE A 89 7.71 -2.73 9.11
C ILE A 89 6.74 -1.62 9.52
N PHE A 90 6.19 -0.90 8.54
CA PHE A 90 5.26 0.19 8.80
C PHE A 90 4.13 0.22 7.78
N HIS A 91 2.90 0.28 8.30
CA HIS A 91 1.67 0.29 7.52
C HIS A 91 0.75 1.40 8.05
N TRP A 92 1.23 2.64 7.90
CA TRP A 92 0.52 3.90 8.22
C TRP A 92 0.19 4.11 9.71
N ASP A 93 0.78 3.30 10.58
CA ASP A 93 0.44 3.16 11.99
C ASP A 93 1.38 3.95 12.92
N THR A 94 1.70 5.19 12.53
CA THR A 94 2.60 6.07 13.31
C THR A 94 2.15 6.17 14.77
N PRO A 95 3.04 5.96 15.75
CA PRO A 95 2.73 6.18 17.16
C PRO A 95 2.28 7.63 17.39
N GLN A 96 1.14 7.82 18.08
CA GLN A 96 0.61 9.16 18.34
C GLN A 96 1.62 10.05 19.08
N ALA A 97 2.41 9.45 19.98
CA ALA A 97 3.46 10.16 20.71
C ALA A 97 4.52 10.84 19.79
N LEU A 98 4.78 10.31 18.58
CA LEU A 98 5.67 10.96 17.61
C LEU A 98 4.96 12.06 16.82
N GLU A 99 3.68 11.86 16.53
CA GLU A 99 2.82 12.86 15.90
C GLU A 99 2.68 14.09 16.81
N ASP A 100 2.40 13.90 18.09
CA ASP A 100 2.26 15.00 19.06
C ASP A 100 3.59 15.73 19.31
N LYS A 101 4.70 14.99 19.31
CA LYS A 101 6.01 15.53 19.67
C LYS A 101 6.63 16.40 18.59
N TYR A 102 6.42 16.06 17.32
CA TYR A 102 7.04 16.79 16.21
C TYR A 102 6.29 16.68 14.87
N GLY A 103 5.05 16.18 14.85
CA GLY A 103 4.25 16.04 13.63
C GLY A 103 4.64 14.82 12.78
N GLY A 104 5.20 13.76 13.40
CA GLY A 104 5.45 12.49 12.72
C GLY A 104 6.30 12.68 11.47
N PHE A 105 5.78 12.28 10.31
CA PHE A 105 6.50 12.34 9.03
C PHE A 105 6.66 13.76 8.45
N LEU A 106 6.06 14.79 9.06
CA LEU A 106 6.38 16.19 8.71
C LEU A 106 7.75 16.62 9.22
N SER A 107 8.33 15.91 10.20
CA SER A 107 9.63 16.23 10.76
C SER A 107 10.70 15.22 10.37
N ARG A 108 11.90 15.74 10.06
CA ARG A 108 13.09 14.94 9.81
C ARG A 108 13.50 14.04 10.99
N ASN A 109 13.05 14.36 12.21
CA ASN A 109 13.30 13.54 13.40
C ASN A 109 12.77 12.11 13.26
N ILE A 110 11.70 11.89 12.49
CA ILE A 110 11.11 10.57 12.26
C ILE A 110 12.10 9.59 11.63
N VAL A 111 13.08 10.09 10.86
CA VAL A 111 14.03 9.27 10.11
C VAL A 111 14.88 8.42 11.06
N GLU A 112 15.28 9.00 12.19
CA GLU A 112 16.10 8.30 13.16
C GLU A 112 15.26 7.40 14.07
N ASP A 113 14.06 7.86 14.48
CA ASP A 113 13.14 7.06 15.28
C ASP A 113 12.67 5.82 14.49
N PHE A 114 12.40 5.95 13.18
CA PHE A 114 12.10 4.83 12.29
C PHE A 114 13.31 3.90 12.09
N ARG A 115 14.51 4.45 11.95
CA ARG A 115 15.74 3.64 11.85
C ARG A 115 15.90 2.74 13.08
N GLU A 116 15.71 3.29 14.28
CA GLU A 116 15.82 2.55 15.53
C GLU A 116 14.69 1.52 15.72
N TYR A 117 13.48 1.85 15.28
CA TYR A 117 12.37 0.90 15.20
C TYR A 117 12.72 -0.28 14.29
N ALA A 118 13.16 -0.04 13.05
CA ALA A 118 13.56 -1.08 12.12
C ALA A 118 14.74 -1.92 12.65
N ASP A 119 15.76 -1.28 13.25
CA ASP A 119 16.92 -1.95 13.88
C ASP A 119 16.46 -2.93 14.97
N LEU A 120 15.50 -2.54 15.82
CA LEU A 120 14.88 -3.42 16.80
C LEU A 120 14.21 -4.62 16.12
N LEU A 121 13.39 -4.42 15.09
CA LEU A 121 12.71 -5.53 14.41
C LEU A 121 13.68 -6.54 13.79
N PHE A 122 14.73 -6.04 13.12
CA PHE A 122 15.77 -6.91 12.55
C PHE A 122 16.47 -7.72 13.64
N GLN A 123 16.79 -7.08 14.78
CA GLN A 123 17.42 -7.75 15.91
C GLN A 123 16.52 -8.85 16.50
N ARG A 124 15.22 -8.59 16.65
CA ARG A 124 14.29 -9.46 17.39
C ARG A 124 13.70 -10.58 16.54
N PHE A 125 13.59 -10.38 15.23
CA PHE A 125 12.83 -11.28 14.35
C PHE A 125 13.60 -11.74 13.10
N GLY A 126 14.71 -11.09 12.74
CA GLY A 126 15.42 -11.35 11.49
C GLY A 126 16.15 -12.70 11.44
N ASP A 127 16.29 -13.38 12.57
CA ASP A 127 16.70 -14.78 12.62
C ASP A 127 15.73 -15.70 11.84
N ARG A 128 14.44 -15.36 11.83
CA ARG A 128 13.34 -16.11 11.18
C ARG A 128 12.74 -15.41 9.97
N VAL A 129 12.58 -14.09 10.02
CA VAL A 129 12.00 -13.29 8.93
C VAL A 129 13.04 -13.02 7.84
N LYS A 130 12.72 -13.39 6.59
CA LYS A 130 13.63 -13.28 5.44
C LYS A 130 13.18 -12.31 4.36
N HIS A 131 11.99 -11.73 4.49
CA HIS A 131 11.48 -10.73 3.54
C HIS A 131 10.92 -9.55 4.31
N TRP A 132 11.63 -8.42 4.24
CA TRP A 132 11.29 -7.18 4.93
C TRP A 132 10.80 -6.15 3.93
N MET A 133 9.66 -5.53 4.21
CA MET A 133 9.14 -4.38 3.46
C MET A 133 9.11 -3.19 4.40
N THR A 134 9.92 -2.18 4.13
CA THR A 134 10.03 -0.99 4.97
C THR A 134 8.70 -0.24 5.13
N PHE A 135 8.07 0.12 4.01
CA PHE A 135 6.82 0.87 3.98
C PHE A 135 5.75 0.15 3.14
N ASN A 136 4.52 0.18 3.66
CA ASN A 136 3.32 0.03 2.85
C ASN A 136 2.98 1.33 2.13
N GLU A 137 2.84 1.27 0.80
CA GLU A 137 2.25 2.33 -0.03
C GLU A 137 2.55 3.76 0.47
N PRO A 138 3.81 4.21 0.45
CA PRO A 138 4.15 5.52 1.00
C PRO A 138 3.45 6.67 0.25
N TRP A 139 3.02 6.43 -1.00
CA TRP A 139 2.12 7.34 -1.73
C TRP A 139 0.77 7.51 -1.06
N ALA A 140 0.13 6.43 -0.59
CA ALA A 140 -1.18 6.50 0.07
C ALA A 140 -1.09 7.33 1.35
N LEU A 141 -0.03 7.15 2.15
CA LEU A 141 0.19 8.01 3.31
C LEU A 141 0.38 9.48 2.90
N SER A 142 1.26 9.77 1.94
CA SER A 142 1.52 11.13 1.48
C SER A 142 0.29 11.81 0.86
N GLY A 143 -0.44 11.12 0.00
CA GLY A 143 -1.59 11.64 -0.74
C GLY A 143 -2.86 11.63 0.09
N PHE A 144 -3.28 10.46 0.59
CA PHE A 144 -4.55 10.38 1.33
C PHE A 144 -4.50 11.04 2.69
N ALA A 145 -3.37 11.05 3.41
CA ALA A 145 -3.32 11.63 4.75
C ALA A 145 -2.92 13.11 4.81
N TYR A 146 -2.18 13.62 3.82
CA TYR A 146 -1.65 15.00 3.81
C TYR A 146 -2.06 15.84 2.59
N ASP A 147 -2.73 15.25 1.59
CA ASP A 147 -3.36 16.00 0.50
C ASP A 147 -4.89 15.95 0.61
N ASP A 148 -5.51 14.77 0.46
CA ASP A 148 -6.97 14.60 0.57
C ASP A 148 -7.45 14.69 2.04
N GLY A 149 -6.55 14.44 2.99
CA GLY A 149 -6.83 14.42 4.42
C GLY A 149 -7.78 13.30 4.85
N LEU A 150 -8.03 12.29 4.02
CA LEU A 150 -8.94 11.17 4.32
C LEU A 150 -8.38 10.17 5.32
N PHE A 151 -7.05 10.01 5.37
CA PHE A 151 -6.37 9.04 6.23
C PHE A 151 -5.69 9.74 7.40
N ALA A 152 -5.48 9.05 8.52
CA ALA A 152 -4.79 9.61 9.68
C ALA A 152 -3.37 10.12 9.31
N PRO A 153 -2.94 11.32 9.78
CA PRO A 153 -3.57 12.19 10.78
C PRO A 153 -4.65 13.15 10.23
N GLY A 154 -5.01 13.04 8.94
CA GLY A 154 -6.16 13.72 8.36
C GLY A 154 -5.96 15.20 8.08
N ARG A 155 -4.80 15.53 7.50
CA ARG A 155 -4.35 16.90 7.23
C ARG A 155 -4.55 17.27 5.77
N CYS A 156 -5.01 18.50 5.55
CA CYS A 156 -5.12 19.07 4.22
C CYS A 156 -5.33 20.59 4.30
N SER A 157 -5.22 21.28 3.17
CA SER A 157 -5.64 22.67 3.08
C SER A 157 -7.15 22.79 3.36
N SER A 158 -7.57 23.81 4.09
CA SER A 158 -8.97 23.95 4.58
C SER A 158 -10.05 23.94 3.48
N TRP A 159 -9.70 24.34 2.26
CA TRP A 159 -10.62 24.32 1.11
C TRP A 159 -10.70 22.97 0.39
N VAL A 160 -9.80 22.02 0.70
CA VAL A 160 -9.82 20.66 0.13
C VAL A 160 -10.87 19.79 0.83
N ASN A 161 -10.82 19.76 2.16
CA ASN A 161 -11.79 19.06 3.00
C ASN A 161 -11.98 19.90 4.28
N ASN A 162 -13.21 20.34 4.52
CA ASN A 162 -13.56 21.20 5.65
C ASN A 162 -13.43 20.50 7.01
N GLN A 163 -13.28 19.17 7.03
CA GLN A 163 -13.01 18.37 8.24
C GLN A 163 -11.52 18.39 8.64
N CYS A 164 -10.61 18.83 7.76
CA CYS A 164 -9.20 18.99 8.11
C CYS A 164 -9.02 20.20 9.04
N ARG A 165 -8.50 19.96 10.24
CA ARG A 165 -8.23 21.03 11.22
C ARG A 165 -6.90 21.76 11.00
N ALA A 166 -6.00 21.15 10.25
CA ALA A 166 -4.70 21.70 9.89
C ALA A 166 -4.20 21.02 8.62
N GLY A 167 -3.20 21.62 7.99
CA GLY A 167 -2.51 21.02 6.86
C GLY A 167 -2.23 22.02 5.74
N ASN A 168 -1.41 21.59 4.80
CA ASN A 168 -1.14 22.31 3.56
C ASN A 168 -0.90 21.31 2.43
N SER A 169 -1.95 21.06 1.66
CA SER A 169 -1.98 20.12 0.54
C SER A 169 -0.98 20.43 -0.58
N ALA A 170 -0.41 21.65 -0.62
CA ALA A 170 0.60 22.05 -1.61
C ALA A 170 2.03 21.69 -1.21
N THR A 171 2.29 21.36 0.07
CA THR A 171 3.66 21.22 0.60
C THR A 171 3.85 19.96 1.44
N GLU A 172 2.90 19.66 2.33
CA GLU A 172 3.01 18.55 3.27
C GLU A 172 3.20 17.18 2.60
N PRO A 173 2.50 16.84 1.50
CA PRO A 173 2.74 15.58 0.79
C PRO A 173 4.21 15.41 0.37
N TYR A 174 4.84 16.45 -0.17
CA TYR A 174 6.25 16.40 -0.59
C TYR A 174 7.21 16.24 0.58
N ILE A 175 6.94 16.93 1.70
CA ILE A 175 7.74 16.82 2.94
C ILE A 175 7.67 15.39 3.49
N VAL A 176 6.45 14.83 3.59
CA VAL A 176 6.20 13.47 4.06
C VAL A 176 6.87 12.45 3.14
N ALA A 177 6.72 12.60 1.82
CA ALA A 177 7.37 11.72 0.85
C ALA A 177 8.90 11.72 0.98
N HIS A 178 9.49 12.90 1.19
CA HIS A 178 10.92 13.03 1.42
C HIS A 178 11.37 12.27 2.69
N HIS A 179 10.70 12.47 3.82
CA HIS A 179 11.08 11.79 5.07
C HIS A 179 10.81 10.28 5.05
N LEU A 180 9.80 9.80 4.32
CA LEU A 180 9.57 8.38 4.07
C LEU A 180 10.74 7.75 3.29
N LEU A 181 11.20 8.40 2.21
CA LEU A 181 12.36 7.96 1.43
C LEU A 181 13.64 7.92 2.27
N LEU A 182 13.89 8.97 3.07
CA LEU A 182 15.05 9.00 3.96
C LEU A 182 14.98 7.90 5.03
N SER A 183 13.83 7.72 5.69
CA SER A 183 13.56 6.64 6.65
C SER A 183 13.82 5.26 6.03
N HIS A 184 13.33 5.04 4.80
CA HIS A 184 13.55 3.81 4.04
C HIS A 184 15.04 3.54 3.83
N SER A 185 15.77 4.52 3.28
CA SER A 185 17.20 4.37 3.00
C SER A 185 18.03 4.07 4.26
N LYS A 186 17.63 4.61 5.41
CA LYS A 186 18.29 4.38 6.71
C LYS A 186 18.02 2.98 7.25
N ALA A 187 16.78 2.49 7.17
CA ALA A 187 16.46 1.12 7.55
C ALA A 187 17.21 0.10 6.68
N VAL A 188 17.24 0.32 5.36
CA VAL A 188 17.99 -0.51 4.41
C VAL A 188 19.49 -0.49 4.71
N GLN A 189 20.06 0.70 4.96
CA GLN A 189 21.47 0.83 5.33
C GLN A 189 21.81 0.01 6.58
N VAL A 190 20.97 0.09 7.62
CA VAL A 190 21.18 -0.67 8.86
C VAL A 190 21.07 -2.17 8.60
N TYR A 191 20.04 -2.61 7.87
CA TYR A 191 19.85 -4.02 7.53
C TYR A 191 21.06 -4.60 6.78
N ARG A 192 21.48 -3.94 5.70
CA ARG A 192 22.62 -4.38 4.87
C ARG A 192 23.92 -4.45 5.67
N LYS A 193 24.20 -3.45 6.52
CA LYS A 193 25.46 -3.38 7.27
C LYS A 193 25.54 -4.32 8.46
N LYS A 194 24.43 -4.50 9.19
CA LYS A 194 24.44 -5.24 10.47
C LYS A 194 23.90 -6.67 10.36
N TYR A 195 22.94 -6.90 9.47
CA TYR A 195 22.08 -8.09 9.55
C TYR A 195 22.06 -8.94 8.28
N GLN A 196 22.14 -8.37 7.09
CA GLN A 196 21.89 -9.11 5.85
C GLN A 196 22.86 -10.28 5.64
N THR A 197 24.15 -10.11 5.95
CA THR A 197 25.16 -11.18 5.81
C THR A 197 24.87 -12.38 6.72
N THR A 198 24.41 -12.15 7.94
CA THR A 198 24.17 -13.20 8.94
C THR A 198 22.77 -13.78 8.82
N GLN A 199 21.76 -12.93 8.63
CA GLN A 199 20.34 -13.30 8.56
C GLN A 199 19.92 -13.79 7.18
N LYS A 200 20.65 -13.43 6.11
CA LYS A 200 20.42 -13.87 4.73
C LYS A 200 19.01 -13.59 4.18
N GLY A 201 18.32 -12.58 4.71
CA GLY A 201 17.05 -12.11 4.15
C GLY A 201 17.22 -10.98 3.15
N LYS A 202 16.12 -10.60 2.50
CA LYS A 202 16.00 -9.47 1.57
C LYS A 202 15.19 -8.33 2.19
N ILE A 203 15.50 -7.10 1.80
CA ILE A 203 14.75 -5.91 2.20
C ILE A 203 14.30 -5.10 0.98
N GLY A 204 13.07 -4.60 1.03
CA GLY A 204 12.46 -3.83 -0.04
C GLY A 204 11.46 -2.80 0.49
N ILE A 205 10.61 -2.36 -0.42
CA ILE A 205 9.50 -1.43 -0.17
C ILE A 205 8.31 -1.84 -1.04
N THR A 206 7.10 -1.60 -0.58
CA THR A 206 5.90 -1.84 -1.39
C THR A 206 5.31 -0.53 -1.88
N LEU A 207 4.99 -0.46 -3.16
CA LEU A 207 4.51 0.74 -3.83
C LEU A 207 3.15 0.46 -4.46
N PHE A 208 2.20 1.33 -4.15
CA PHE A 208 0.92 1.38 -4.81
C PHE A 208 0.94 2.39 -5.94
N THR A 209 0.40 1.98 -7.07
CA THR A 209 0.20 2.86 -8.20
C THR A 209 -1.00 2.41 -9.01
N PHE A 210 -1.77 3.39 -9.48
CA PHE A 210 -2.61 3.18 -10.64
C PHE A 210 -1.74 3.01 -11.87
N TRP A 211 -2.26 2.32 -12.88
CA TRP A 211 -1.74 2.45 -14.23
C TRP A 211 -2.50 3.56 -14.97
N PHE A 212 -1.77 4.39 -15.71
CA PHE A 212 -2.35 5.51 -16.46
C PHE A 212 -2.29 5.21 -17.95
N GLU A 213 -3.45 5.00 -18.57
CA GLU A 213 -3.58 4.89 -20.02
C GLU A 213 -3.58 6.30 -20.65
N PRO A 214 -2.90 6.50 -21.79
CA PRO A 214 -3.07 7.71 -22.56
C PRO A 214 -4.46 7.74 -23.20
N LEU A 215 -5.07 8.92 -23.33
CA LEU A 215 -6.36 9.06 -24.02
C LEU A 215 -6.32 8.68 -25.51
N SER A 216 -5.15 8.84 -26.14
CA SER A 216 -4.93 8.52 -27.54
C SER A 216 -3.43 8.32 -27.83
N ASN A 217 -3.09 8.00 -29.08
CA ASN A 217 -1.69 7.90 -29.53
C ASN A 217 -1.02 9.26 -29.76
N ARG A 218 -1.68 10.39 -29.45
CA ARG A 218 -1.06 11.72 -29.55
C ARG A 218 0.04 11.84 -28.50
N ARG A 219 1.15 12.46 -28.90
CA ARG A 219 2.31 12.70 -28.02
C ARG A 219 1.93 13.34 -26.68
N ILE A 220 1.04 14.33 -26.69
CA ILE A 220 0.60 15.03 -25.48
C ILE A 220 -0.16 14.13 -24.49
N ASP A 221 -0.94 13.16 -24.99
CA ASP A 221 -1.69 12.23 -24.14
C ASP A 221 -0.76 11.14 -23.55
N ILE A 222 0.26 10.73 -24.31
CA ILE A 222 1.33 9.83 -23.83
C ILE A 222 2.21 10.53 -22.79
N GLU A 223 2.56 11.79 -23.00
CA GLU A 223 3.31 12.59 -22.02
C GLU A 223 2.48 12.85 -20.76
N ALA A 224 1.16 13.03 -20.89
CA ALA A 224 0.24 13.14 -19.75
C ALA A 224 0.22 11.88 -18.89
N SER A 225 0.10 10.69 -19.51
CA SER A 225 0.09 9.43 -18.75
C SER A 225 1.41 9.16 -18.04
N ARG A 226 2.53 9.50 -18.68
CA ARG A 226 3.86 9.44 -18.04
C ARG A 226 3.98 10.41 -16.88
N THR A 227 3.48 11.64 -17.02
CA THR A 227 3.52 12.64 -15.95
C THR A 227 2.67 12.22 -14.75
N ALA A 228 1.46 11.69 -14.97
CA ALA A 228 0.64 11.13 -13.89
C ALA A 228 1.36 9.98 -13.16
N LEU A 229 1.96 9.06 -13.93
CA LEU A 229 2.74 7.96 -13.37
C LEU A 229 3.99 8.44 -12.62
N ASP A 230 4.67 9.49 -13.08
CA ASP A 230 5.82 10.07 -12.39
C ASP A 230 5.44 10.66 -11.03
N PHE A 231 4.27 11.30 -10.92
CA PHE A 231 3.80 11.84 -9.65
C PHE A 231 3.44 10.74 -8.65
N MET A 232 2.91 9.60 -9.10
CA MET A 232 2.48 8.51 -8.23
C MET A 232 3.56 7.46 -7.97
N PHE A 233 4.11 6.85 -9.03
CA PHE A 233 5.08 5.76 -8.96
C PHE A 233 6.52 6.26 -9.06
N GLY A 234 6.80 7.15 -10.02
CA GLY A 234 8.14 7.69 -10.25
C GLY A 234 8.68 8.46 -9.05
N LEU A 235 7.82 9.15 -8.30
CA LEU A 235 8.16 9.89 -7.08
C LEU A 235 8.90 9.03 -6.05
N TRP A 236 8.70 7.71 -6.10
CA TRP A 236 9.40 6.73 -5.28
C TRP A 236 10.45 5.96 -6.05
N MET A 237 10.12 5.41 -7.23
CA MET A 237 11.03 4.56 -7.99
C MET A 237 12.25 5.29 -8.54
N ASP A 238 12.14 6.55 -8.98
CA ASP A 238 13.29 7.31 -9.48
C ASP A 238 14.31 7.58 -8.34
N PRO A 239 13.90 8.03 -7.13
CA PRO A 239 14.84 8.13 -6.00
C PRO A 239 15.49 6.80 -5.64
N LEU A 240 14.73 5.71 -5.61
CA LEU A 240 15.23 4.38 -5.28
C LEU A 240 16.20 3.81 -6.33
N THR A 241 16.03 4.17 -7.61
CA THR A 241 16.85 3.61 -8.71
C THR A 241 18.02 4.53 -9.07
N TYR A 242 17.79 5.83 -9.07
CA TYR A 242 18.71 6.85 -9.58
C TYR A 242 19.19 7.84 -8.53
N GLY A 243 18.56 7.89 -7.34
CA GLY A 243 18.95 8.78 -6.24
C GLY A 243 18.40 10.22 -6.35
N GLN A 244 17.43 10.45 -7.23
CA GLN A 244 16.81 11.75 -7.49
C GLN A 244 15.34 11.58 -7.86
N TYR A 245 14.50 12.60 -7.62
CA TYR A 245 13.10 12.60 -8.08
C TYR A 245 12.98 12.65 -9.60
N PRO A 246 11.80 12.30 -10.19
CA PRO A 246 11.58 12.43 -11.62
C PRO A 246 11.77 13.87 -12.11
N LYS A 247 12.32 14.03 -13.32
CA LYS A 247 12.59 15.37 -13.88
C LYS A 247 11.29 16.16 -14.17
N SER A 248 10.23 15.47 -14.57
CA SER A 248 8.88 16.04 -14.75
C SER A 248 8.37 16.68 -13.46
N VAL A 249 8.42 15.95 -12.34
CA VAL A 249 8.06 16.44 -11.01
C VAL A 249 8.95 17.62 -10.62
N GLN A 250 10.28 17.50 -10.71
CA GLN A 250 11.19 18.60 -10.38
C GLN A 250 10.86 19.90 -11.15
N ASN A 251 10.56 19.79 -12.46
CA ASN A 251 10.27 20.94 -13.30
C ASN A 251 8.91 21.58 -12.98
N LEU A 252 7.90 20.79 -12.62
CA LEU A 252 6.56 21.30 -12.30
C LEU A 252 6.47 21.87 -10.88
N ILE A 253 7.23 21.30 -9.94
CA ILE A 253 7.13 21.60 -8.51
C ILE A 253 8.13 22.67 -8.06
N GLY A 254 9.32 22.69 -8.68
CA GLY A 254 10.40 23.62 -8.31
C GLY A 254 10.78 23.50 -6.83
N ASP A 255 10.93 24.64 -6.16
CA ASP A 255 11.48 24.75 -4.81
C ASP A 255 10.60 24.12 -3.72
N LYS A 256 9.34 23.78 -4.01
CA LYS A 256 8.47 23.01 -3.08
C LYS A 256 9.00 21.59 -2.86
N LEU A 257 9.77 21.04 -3.81
CA LEU A 257 10.33 19.70 -3.72
C LEU A 257 11.68 19.74 -3.01
N LEU A 258 11.76 19.10 -1.85
CA LEU A 258 12.99 19.05 -1.06
C LEU A 258 14.11 18.33 -1.83
N ASN A 259 15.33 18.87 -1.77
CA ASN A 259 16.50 18.28 -2.42
C ASN A 259 17.18 17.24 -1.52
N PHE A 260 17.63 16.15 -2.12
CA PHE A 260 18.53 15.21 -1.45
C PHE A 260 19.95 15.75 -1.40
N THR A 261 20.61 15.63 -0.26
CA THR A 261 22.06 15.79 -0.17
C THR A 261 22.77 14.66 -0.91
N ASN A 262 24.02 14.87 -1.31
CA ASN A 262 24.84 13.83 -1.95
C ASN A 262 24.86 12.51 -1.13
N LYS A 263 24.90 12.61 0.20
CA LYS A 263 24.87 11.43 1.07
C LYS A 263 23.54 10.69 0.99
N GLU A 264 22.42 11.40 0.93
CA GLU A 264 21.08 10.80 0.83
C GLU A 264 20.85 10.17 -0.53
N THR A 265 21.26 10.85 -1.62
CA THR A 265 21.25 10.27 -2.97
C THR A 265 21.99 8.93 -3.02
N GLN A 266 23.18 8.84 -2.41
CA GLN A 266 23.93 7.58 -2.38
C GLN A 266 23.28 6.50 -1.52
N LEU A 267 22.52 6.88 -0.47
CA LEU A 267 21.81 5.92 0.36
C LEU A 267 20.53 5.39 -0.30
N LEU A 268 19.87 6.21 -1.12
CA LEU A 268 18.65 5.86 -1.84
C LEU A 268 18.93 5.00 -3.07
N LYS A 269 20.02 5.28 -3.80
CA LYS A 269 20.32 4.57 -5.04
C LYS A 269 20.54 3.07 -4.78
N GLY A 270 19.66 2.25 -5.36
CA GLY A 270 19.66 0.80 -5.21
C GLY A 270 19.30 0.33 -3.80
N SER A 271 18.54 1.11 -3.03
CA SER A 271 18.17 0.79 -1.64
C SER A 271 17.07 -0.28 -1.52
N TYR A 272 17.00 -1.24 -2.44
CA TYR A 272 16.07 -2.36 -2.37
C TYR A 272 16.71 -3.60 -2.98
N ASP A 273 16.33 -4.77 -2.45
CA ASP A 273 16.65 -6.07 -3.03
C ASP A 273 15.48 -6.59 -3.87
N PHE A 274 14.26 -6.12 -3.58
CA PHE A 274 13.03 -6.36 -4.34
C PHE A 274 12.06 -5.18 -4.20
N ILE A 275 11.11 -5.07 -5.12
CA ILE A 275 9.99 -4.12 -5.07
C ILE A 275 8.68 -4.91 -4.89
N GLY A 276 7.88 -4.52 -3.92
CA GLY A 276 6.48 -4.92 -3.86
C GLY A 276 5.63 -3.98 -4.71
N LEU A 277 4.80 -4.51 -5.60
CA LEU A 277 3.84 -3.73 -6.36
C LEU A 277 2.43 -4.05 -5.88
N GLN A 278 1.66 -3.00 -5.65
CA GLN A 278 0.26 -3.06 -5.27
C GLN A 278 -0.55 -2.43 -6.38
N TYR A 279 -1.40 -3.24 -7.00
CA TYR A 279 -2.17 -2.85 -8.17
C TYR A 279 -3.62 -3.18 -7.94
N TYR A 280 -4.50 -2.26 -8.35
CA TYR A 280 -5.95 -2.47 -8.28
C TYR A 280 -6.62 -2.05 -9.58
N THR A 281 -6.37 -0.81 -10.02
CA THR A 281 -7.12 -0.17 -11.11
C THR A 281 -6.24 0.68 -12.04
N SER A 282 -6.86 1.23 -13.08
CA SER A 282 -6.25 2.14 -14.03
C SER A 282 -7.16 3.34 -14.30
N TYR A 283 -6.53 4.44 -14.69
CA TYR A 283 -7.17 5.69 -15.10
C TYR A 283 -6.67 6.10 -16.49
N TYR A 284 -7.45 6.90 -17.21
CA TYR A 284 -6.90 7.71 -18.29
C TYR A 284 -6.30 9.00 -17.75
N ALA A 285 -5.20 9.44 -18.35
CA ALA A 285 -4.56 10.71 -18.08
C ALA A 285 -4.87 11.73 -19.18
N LYS A 286 -5.60 12.79 -18.83
CA LYS A 286 -5.95 13.90 -19.73
C LYS A 286 -5.01 15.09 -19.51
N PRO A 287 -4.31 15.58 -20.55
CA PRO A 287 -3.46 16.76 -20.43
C PRO A 287 -4.25 18.06 -20.21
N ASN A 288 -3.54 19.11 -19.79
CA ASN A 288 -4.04 20.47 -19.66
C ASN A 288 -5.21 20.58 -18.66
N ALA A 289 -5.02 20.04 -17.45
CA ALA A 289 -5.96 20.26 -16.37
C ALA A 289 -6.14 21.76 -16.08
N SER A 290 -7.37 22.17 -15.75
CA SER A 290 -7.63 23.52 -15.28
C SER A 290 -7.13 23.66 -13.85
N ILE A 291 -6.24 24.62 -13.62
CA ILE A 291 -5.64 24.85 -12.29
C ILE A 291 -6.02 26.23 -11.81
N HIS A 292 -6.57 26.26 -10.62
CA HIS A 292 -6.84 27.48 -9.90
C HIS A 292 -5.58 27.85 -9.11
N SER A 293 -5.01 29.03 -9.40
CA SER A 293 -3.73 29.48 -8.80
C SER A 293 -3.82 29.66 -7.28
N ASP A 294 -5.01 29.84 -6.73
CA ASP A 294 -5.31 29.93 -5.30
C ASP A 294 -5.58 28.56 -4.64
N ARG A 295 -5.70 27.48 -5.44
CA ARG A 295 -6.03 26.12 -4.98
C ARG A 295 -5.00 25.09 -5.43
N VAL A 296 -3.74 25.41 -5.20
CA VAL A 296 -2.61 24.52 -5.48
C VAL A 296 -2.60 23.37 -4.47
N ARG A 297 -2.41 22.15 -4.96
CA ARG A 297 -2.27 20.93 -4.16
C ARG A 297 -1.51 19.86 -4.93
N TYR A 298 -0.96 18.88 -4.23
CA TYR A 298 -0.22 17.76 -4.81
C TYR A 298 -0.98 17.08 -5.97
N LYS A 299 -2.28 16.81 -5.81
CA LYS A 299 -3.12 16.17 -6.85
C LYS A 299 -3.27 16.96 -8.14
N THR A 300 -3.16 18.29 -8.11
CA THR A 300 -3.31 19.15 -9.29
C THR A 300 -1.99 19.63 -9.87
N ASP A 301 -0.90 19.49 -9.11
CA ASP A 301 0.45 19.93 -9.48
C ASP A 301 1.04 19.18 -10.70
N SER A 302 0.47 18.03 -11.09
CA SER A 302 0.85 17.31 -12.31
C SER A 302 0.31 17.97 -13.59
N ASN A 303 -0.65 18.88 -13.47
CA ASN A 303 -1.44 19.46 -14.55
C ASN A 303 -2.22 18.41 -15.38
N ILE A 304 -2.46 17.22 -14.81
CA ILE A 304 -3.19 16.11 -15.45
C ILE A 304 -4.55 15.92 -14.77
N THR A 305 -5.58 15.68 -15.58
CA THR A 305 -6.87 15.20 -15.08
C THR A 305 -6.97 13.70 -15.26
N GLU A 306 -7.17 12.98 -14.15
CA GLU A 306 -7.38 11.54 -14.14
C GLU A 306 -8.87 11.22 -14.31
N THR A 307 -9.22 10.27 -15.18
CA THR A 307 -10.62 9.89 -15.44
C THR A 307 -10.76 8.41 -15.79
N HIS A 308 -11.83 7.76 -15.34
CA HIS A 308 -12.13 6.36 -15.72
C HIS A 308 -12.78 6.22 -17.10
N GLY A 309 -13.20 7.33 -17.73
CA GLY A 309 -13.90 7.35 -19.02
C GLY A 309 -13.38 8.40 -20.00
N LEU A 310 -13.61 8.15 -21.29
CA LEU A 310 -13.27 9.05 -22.40
C LEU A 310 -14.53 9.84 -22.80
N CYS A 311 -14.48 11.16 -22.76
CA CYS A 311 -15.56 12.00 -23.29
C CYS A 311 -15.26 12.30 -24.76
N ILE A 312 -16.01 11.70 -25.68
CA ILE A 312 -15.89 11.88 -27.13
C ILE A 312 -17.20 12.52 -27.63
N TYR A 313 -17.10 13.71 -28.25
CA TYR A 313 -18.25 14.48 -28.78
C TYR A 313 -19.38 14.77 -27.77
N GLY A 314 -19.05 15.03 -26.50
CA GLY A 314 -20.05 15.32 -25.46
C GLY A 314 -20.79 14.09 -24.92
N PHE A 315 -20.48 12.89 -25.44
CA PHE A 315 -20.90 11.62 -24.88
C PHE A 315 -19.74 10.97 -24.12
N MET A 316 -20.00 10.51 -22.89
CA MET A 316 -19.10 9.60 -22.21
C MET A 316 -19.09 8.27 -22.96
N ILE A 317 -18.04 8.01 -23.72
CA ILE A 317 -17.76 6.67 -24.20
C ILE A 317 -16.89 6.01 -23.12
N ASN A 318 -17.51 5.09 -22.37
CA ASN A 318 -16.81 4.22 -21.42
C ASN A 318 -15.90 3.26 -22.20
N ILE A 319 -14.75 3.75 -22.70
CA ILE A 319 -13.79 2.96 -23.48
C ILE A 319 -12.98 2.03 -22.56
N ILE A 320 -12.85 2.34 -21.26
CA ILE A 320 -12.59 1.29 -20.26
C ILE A 320 -13.94 0.65 -19.93
N ILE A 321 -14.32 -0.36 -20.71
CA ILE A 321 -15.29 -1.34 -20.24
C ILE A 321 -14.66 -2.01 -19.03
N ASN A 322 -15.24 -1.83 -17.84
CA ASN A 322 -15.25 -2.83 -16.77
C ASN A 322 -16.22 -2.44 -15.64
N LEU A 323 -16.71 -3.45 -14.93
CA LEU A 323 -17.51 -3.29 -13.73
C LEU A 323 -16.76 -2.41 -12.72
N GLN A 324 -17.42 -1.36 -12.24
CA GLN A 324 -17.02 -0.67 -11.03
C GLN A 324 -17.17 -1.65 -9.86
N ALA A 325 -16.15 -1.74 -9.02
CA ALA A 325 -16.25 -2.45 -7.75
C ALA A 325 -17.08 -1.62 -6.76
N TYR A 326 -17.10 -2.00 -5.48
CA TYR A 326 -17.88 -1.22 -4.50
C TYR A 326 -17.27 0.17 -4.26
N SER A 327 -15.94 0.23 -4.18
CA SER A 327 -15.23 1.49 -3.98
C SER A 327 -15.37 2.43 -5.20
N PRO A 328 -15.77 3.70 -5.02
CA PRO A 328 -16.01 4.62 -6.14
C PRO A 328 -14.80 4.86 -7.04
N TRP A 329 -13.59 4.78 -6.48
CA TRP A 329 -12.33 4.94 -7.20
C TRP A 329 -11.94 3.71 -8.03
N PHE A 330 -12.62 2.57 -7.82
CA PHE A 330 -12.11 1.28 -8.25
C PHE A 330 -12.90 0.71 -9.44
N TYR A 331 -12.29 0.79 -10.63
CA TYR A 331 -12.76 0.11 -11.84
C TYR A 331 -11.83 -1.05 -12.17
N ILE A 332 -12.37 -2.24 -12.40
CA ILE A 332 -11.55 -3.42 -12.68
C ILE A 332 -10.77 -3.16 -13.99
N TYR A 333 -9.45 -3.39 -14.06
CA TYR A 333 -8.72 -3.27 -15.34
C TYR A 333 -7.50 -4.21 -15.35
N PRO A 334 -7.67 -5.48 -15.75
CA PRO A 334 -6.60 -6.47 -15.60
C PRO A 334 -5.40 -6.25 -16.51
N LYS A 335 -5.52 -5.50 -17.62
CA LYS A 335 -4.37 -5.23 -18.51
C LYS A 335 -3.35 -4.27 -17.89
N GLY A 336 -3.81 -3.35 -17.03
CA GLY A 336 -2.94 -2.34 -16.43
C GLY A 336 -1.86 -2.94 -15.53
N ILE A 337 -2.11 -4.08 -14.87
CA ILE A 337 -1.06 -4.76 -14.09
C ILE A 337 0.09 -5.22 -15.00
N ARG A 338 -0.22 -5.73 -16.20
CA ARG A 338 0.78 -6.15 -17.18
C ARG A 338 1.56 -4.95 -17.72
N HIS A 339 0.86 -3.85 -18.01
CA HIS A 339 1.51 -2.63 -18.46
C HIS A 339 2.46 -2.06 -17.38
N LEU A 340 2.02 -2.03 -16.12
CA LEU A 340 2.85 -1.59 -14.99
C LEU A 340 4.08 -2.49 -14.79
N LEU A 341 3.90 -3.81 -14.85
CA LEU A 341 5.00 -4.77 -14.70
C LEU A 341 6.04 -4.61 -15.81
N ASN A 342 5.60 -4.51 -17.06
CA ASN A 342 6.47 -4.31 -18.22
C ASN A 342 7.19 -2.95 -18.15
N TYR A 343 6.46 -1.87 -17.82
CA TYR A 343 7.04 -0.55 -17.62
C TYR A 343 8.12 -0.58 -16.53
N THR A 344 7.85 -1.26 -15.42
CA THR A 344 8.80 -1.37 -14.31
C THR A 344 10.09 -2.08 -14.73
N LYS A 345 9.96 -3.15 -15.54
CA LYS A 345 11.11 -3.85 -16.12
C LYS A 345 11.96 -2.91 -16.98
N ASP A 346 11.32 -2.24 -17.95
CA ASP A 346 12.01 -1.45 -18.96
C ASP A 346 12.68 -0.21 -18.36
N ARG A 347 12.02 0.43 -17.40
CA ARG A 347 12.49 1.67 -16.79
C ARG A 347 13.52 1.42 -15.68
N TYR A 348 13.31 0.41 -14.83
CA TYR A 348 14.05 0.28 -13.56
C TYR A 348 14.95 -0.96 -13.48
N ASN A 349 15.49 -1.40 -14.63
CA ASN A 349 16.49 -2.47 -14.72
C ASN A 349 15.97 -3.84 -14.23
N ASN A 350 14.73 -4.20 -14.60
CA ASN A 350 14.08 -5.49 -14.29
C ASN A 350 14.28 -5.98 -12.84
N PRO A 351 13.86 -5.17 -11.84
CA PRO A 351 14.08 -5.52 -10.45
C PRO A 351 13.31 -6.79 -10.07
N GLU A 352 13.70 -7.45 -8.98
CA GLU A 352 12.88 -8.52 -8.42
C GLU A 352 11.54 -7.96 -7.92
N ILE A 353 10.42 -8.52 -8.38
CA ILE A 353 9.08 -8.01 -8.10
C ILE A 353 8.23 -9.06 -7.38
N TYR A 354 7.52 -8.61 -6.35
CA TYR A 354 6.40 -9.33 -5.76
C TYR A 354 5.13 -8.49 -5.94
N ILE A 355 4.02 -9.09 -6.39
CA ILE A 355 2.72 -8.42 -6.32
C ILE A 355 2.27 -8.55 -4.87
N THR A 356 2.42 -7.50 -4.07
CA THR A 356 2.22 -7.57 -2.61
C THR A 356 0.79 -7.31 -2.17
N GLU A 357 -0.02 -6.71 -3.04
CA GLU A 357 -1.48 -6.58 -2.93
C GLU A 357 -2.13 -6.54 -4.32
N ASN A 358 -3.20 -7.30 -4.48
CA ASN A 358 -4.14 -7.21 -5.60
C ASN A 358 -5.45 -7.86 -5.15
N GLY A 359 -6.59 -7.25 -5.45
CA GLY A 359 -7.89 -7.81 -5.07
C GLY A 359 -9.04 -6.86 -5.41
N VAL A 360 -10.26 -7.27 -5.11
CA VAL A 360 -11.48 -6.50 -5.42
C VAL A 360 -12.44 -6.52 -4.26
N ASP A 361 -13.11 -5.40 -4.01
CA ASP A 361 -14.09 -5.28 -2.95
C ASP A 361 -15.53 -5.51 -3.40
N ASN A 362 -16.36 -5.79 -2.40
CA ASN A 362 -17.80 -5.76 -2.51
C ASN A 362 -18.39 -5.03 -1.29
N VAL A 363 -19.61 -4.55 -1.44
CA VAL A 363 -20.35 -3.94 -0.33
C VAL A 363 -20.54 -4.95 0.81
N ASN A 364 -20.43 -4.47 2.04
CA ASN A 364 -20.99 -5.15 3.20
C ASN A 364 -22.48 -4.80 3.31
N ASP A 365 -23.34 -5.59 2.69
CA ASP A 365 -24.79 -5.45 2.85
C ASP A 365 -25.24 -6.26 4.07
N GLU A 366 -25.61 -5.56 5.15
CA GLU A 366 -26.05 -6.19 6.39
C GLU A 366 -27.37 -6.95 6.27
N ASN A 367 -28.15 -6.70 5.22
CA ASN A 367 -29.40 -7.39 4.97
C ASN A 367 -29.22 -8.63 4.07
N GLN A 368 -28.01 -8.83 3.53
CA GLN A 368 -27.71 -9.97 2.67
C GLN A 368 -27.51 -11.25 3.52
N PRO A 369 -28.17 -12.37 3.17
CA PRO A 369 -27.88 -13.67 3.78
C PRO A 369 -26.41 -14.07 3.61
N ILE A 370 -25.81 -14.68 4.62
CA ILE A 370 -24.39 -15.08 4.59
C ILE A 370 -24.14 -16.00 3.39
N GLU A 371 -25.03 -16.95 3.10
CA GLU A 371 -24.91 -17.89 1.98
C GLU A 371 -24.83 -17.18 0.61
N GLU A 372 -25.38 -15.97 0.49
CA GLU A 372 -25.24 -15.14 -0.70
C GLU A 372 -23.97 -14.30 -0.65
N ALA A 373 -23.60 -13.74 0.50
CA ALA A 373 -22.37 -12.97 0.68
C ALA A 373 -21.09 -13.80 0.42
N LEU A 374 -21.16 -15.13 0.61
CA LEU A 374 -20.08 -16.07 0.30
C LEU A 374 -19.91 -16.35 -1.20
N LYS A 375 -20.90 -16.03 -2.04
CA LYS A 375 -20.87 -16.21 -3.50
C LYS A 375 -20.21 -15.01 -4.16
N ASP A 376 -18.89 -15.08 -4.27
CA ASP A 376 -18.05 -14.01 -4.81
C ASP A 376 -17.36 -14.39 -6.12
N GLU A 377 -18.14 -14.93 -7.08
CA GLU A 377 -17.65 -15.33 -8.41
C GLU A 377 -16.93 -14.18 -9.15
N PHE A 378 -17.36 -12.93 -8.93
CA PHE A 378 -16.70 -11.74 -9.47
C PHE A 378 -15.25 -11.60 -8.99
N ARG A 379 -14.95 -12.00 -7.75
CA ARG A 379 -13.61 -11.98 -7.16
C ARG A 379 -12.74 -13.08 -7.76
N ILE A 380 -13.31 -14.27 -8.01
CA ILE A 380 -12.62 -15.33 -8.76
C ILE A 380 -12.24 -14.84 -10.16
N ASP A 381 -13.17 -14.23 -10.89
CA ASP A 381 -12.91 -13.71 -12.23
C ASP A 381 -11.85 -12.59 -12.23
N TYR A 382 -11.89 -11.70 -11.23
CA TYR A 382 -10.87 -10.69 -11.00
C TYR A 382 -9.48 -11.33 -10.85
N TYR A 383 -9.30 -12.26 -9.90
CA TYR A 383 -8.02 -12.91 -9.64
C TYR A 383 -7.52 -13.66 -10.87
N ARG A 384 -8.38 -14.42 -11.54
CA ARG A 384 -8.04 -15.14 -12.77
C ARG A 384 -7.50 -14.21 -13.85
N LYS A 385 -8.18 -13.08 -14.11
CA LYS A 385 -7.78 -12.12 -15.16
C LYS A 385 -6.48 -11.39 -14.82
N HIS A 386 -6.29 -10.99 -13.56
CA HIS A 386 -5.07 -10.28 -13.13
C HIS A 386 -3.85 -11.21 -13.08
N MET A 387 -4.02 -12.43 -12.56
CA MET A 387 -2.95 -13.43 -12.58
C MET A 387 -2.59 -13.87 -13.99
N TRP A 388 -3.55 -13.96 -14.92
CA TRP A 388 -3.26 -14.23 -16.34
C TRP A 388 -2.38 -13.14 -16.96
N ASN A 389 -2.68 -11.87 -16.72
CA ASN A 389 -1.87 -10.74 -17.21
C ASN A 389 -0.49 -10.68 -16.55
N THR A 390 -0.41 -11.01 -15.26
CA THR A 390 0.86 -11.17 -14.53
C THR A 390 1.71 -12.30 -15.12
N LEU A 391 1.09 -13.45 -15.39
CA LEU A 391 1.75 -14.60 -16.02
C LEU A 391 2.26 -14.25 -17.42
N GLY A 392 1.48 -13.51 -18.21
CA GLY A 392 1.93 -13.00 -19.52
C GLY A 392 3.18 -12.13 -19.40
N SER A 393 3.25 -11.25 -18.40
CA SER A 393 4.46 -10.43 -18.15
C SER A 393 5.67 -11.30 -17.77
N LEU A 394 5.46 -12.35 -16.96
CA LEU A 394 6.51 -13.30 -16.56
C LEU A 394 6.98 -14.17 -17.73
N LYS A 395 6.06 -14.72 -18.53
CA LYS A 395 6.35 -15.75 -19.55
C LYS A 395 6.67 -15.19 -20.93
N GLU A 396 6.07 -14.06 -21.30
CA GLU A 396 6.17 -13.50 -22.65
C GLU A 396 7.10 -12.28 -22.69
N TYR A 397 7.42 -11.67 -21.54
CA TYR A 397 8.21 -10.45 -21.44
C TYR A 397 9.35 -10.52 -20.41
N ASP A 398 9.58 -11.69 -19.82
CA ASP A 398 10.66 -11.96 -18.87
C ASP A 398 10.76 -10.95 -17.71
N VAL A 399 9.61 -10.46 -17.22
CA VAL A 399 9.57 -9.63 -16.00
C VAL A 399 9.93 -10.51 -14.80
N ASN A 400 10.85 -10.03 -13.93
CA ASN A 400 11.40 -10.80 -12.82
C ASN A 400 10.45 -10.92 -11.61
N ILE A 401 9.30 -11.56 -11.81
CA ILE A 401 8.23 -11.73 -10.82
C ILE A 401 8.48 -12.99 -9.97
N LYS A 402 8.34 -12.87 -8.64
CA LYS A 402 8.63 -13.94 -7.66
C LYS A 402 7.46 -14.36 -6.79
N GLY A 403 6.38 -13.60 -6.74
CA GLY A 403 5.22 -13.96 -5.95
C GLY A 403 4.04 -13.02 -6.17
N TYR A 404 2.89 -13.47 -5.68
CA TYR A 404 1.62 -12.78 -5.80
C TYR A 404 0.82 -12.99 -4.51
N PHE A 405 0.36 -11.90 -3.92
CA PHE A 405 -0.39 -11.85 -2.67
C PHE A 405 -1.78 -11.25 -2.92
N ALA A 406 -2.79 -11.97 -2.45
CA ALA A 406 -4.19 -11.55 -2.51
C ALA A 406 -4.49 -10.54 -1.38
N TRP A 407 -4.96 -9.35 -1.74
CA TRP A 407 -5.59 -8.45 -0.77
C TRP A 407 -7.11 -8.69 -0.78
N SER A 408 -7.72 -9.19 0.28
CA SER A 408 -7.14 -9.53 1.59
C SER A 408 -7.42 -10.98 1.96
N TYR A 409 -6.71 -11.47 2.99
CA TYR A 409 -7.06 -12.76 3.58
C TYR A 409 -8.47 -12.71 4.21
N LEU A 410 -8.74 -11.69 5.04
CA LEU A 410 -10.00 -11.49 5.74
C LEU A 410 -10.67 -10.18 5.30
N ASP A 411 -12.00 -10.18 5.32
CA ASP A 411 -12.72 -8.91 5.45
C ASP A 411 -12.21 -8.20 6.72
N ASN A 412 -11.85 -6.92 6.61
CA ASN A 412 -11.15 -6.19 7.66
C ASN A 412 -11.60 -4.72 7.71
N PHE A 413 -10.95 -3.91 8.54
CA PHE A 413 -11.19 -2.47 8.64
C PHE A 413 -10.55 -1.73 7.46
N GLU A 414 -11.34 -1.38 6.46
CA GLU A 414 -10.88 -0.71 5.25
C GLU A 414 -10.81 0.81 5.45
N TRP A 415 -10.02 1.23 6.46
CA TRP A 415 -9.62 2.63 6.67
C TRP A 415 -10.81 3.60 6.75
N ASN A 416 -10.86 4.63 5.91
CA ASN A 416 -11.91 5.65 5.92
C ASN A 416 -13.29 5.13 5.48
N ILE A 417 -13.38 3.91 4.93
CA ILE A 417 -14.65 3.27 4.60
C ILE A 417 -15.05 2.19 5.61
N GLY A 418 -14.28 2.00 6.68
CA GLY A 418 -14.64 1.14 7.80
C GLY A 418 -14.90 -0.31 7.38
N TYR A 419 -15.98 -0.90 7.89
CA TYR A 419 -16.38 -2.28 7.55
C TYR A 419 -17.43 -2.31 6.43
N THR A 420 -17.67 -1.21 5.71
CA THR A 420 -18.65 -1.18 4.62
C THR A 420 -18.16 -1.85 3.34
N SER A 421 -16.86 -2.15 3.26
CA SER A 421 -16.20 -2.81 2.13
C SER A 421 -15.56 -4.13 2.55
N ARG A 422 -15.67 -5.15 1.70
CA ARG A 422 -15.21 -6.51 1.94
C ARG A 422 -14.27 -6.98 0.84
N PHE A 423 -12.96 -6.99 1.11
CA PHE A 423 -11.91 -7.48 0.21
C PHE A 423 -11.53 -8.96 0.42
N GLY A 424 -11.94 -9.55 1.55
CA GLY A 424 -11.41 -10.83 2.03
C GLY A 424 -11.76 -12.03 1.17
N LEU A 425 -10.84 -12.99 1.09
CA LEU A 425 -11.12 -14.36 0.66
C LEU A 425 -11.99 -15.10 1.71
N TYR A 426 -11.84 -14.74 2.98
CA TYR A 426 -12.68 -15.19 4.07
C TYR A 426 -13.63 -14.07 4.49
N TYR A 427 -14.90 -14.42 4.61
CA TYR A 427 -15.91 -13.60 5.25
C TYR A 427 -15.66 -13.59 6.76
N VAL A 428 -15.76 -12.40 7.35
CA VAL A 428 -15.80 -12.23 8.81
C VAL A 428 -17.20 -11.80 9.20
N ASP A 429 -17.86 -12.63 10.00
CA ASP A 429 -19.15 -12.29 10.60
C ASP A 429 -18.92 -11.35 11.78
N TYR A 430 -18.95 -10.05 11.49
CA TYR A 430 -18.73 -9.00 12.48
C TYR A 430 -19.74 -9.02 13.63
N LYS A 431 -20.94 -9.61 13.41
CA LYS A 431 -22.03 -9.67 14.40
C LYS A 431 -22.02 -10.97 15.19
N ASN A 432 -21.38 -12.03 14.68
CA ASN A 432 -21.33 -13.34 15.32
C ASN A 432 -19.90 -13.79 15.63
N ASN A 433 -19.34 -13.25 16.71
CA ASN A 433 -18.05 -13.65 17.27
C ASN A 433 -16.86 -13.58 16.30
N LEU A 434 -16.94 -12.71 15.28
CA LEU A 434 -15.91 -12.55 14.24
C LEU A 434 -15.60 -13.87 13.52
N THR A 435 -16.61 -14.72 13.31
CA THR A 435 -16.43 -16.05 12.73
C THR A 435 -15.88 -15.96 11.31
N ARG A 436 -14.86 -16.79 11.00
CA ARG A 436 -14.23 -16.89 9.69
C ARG A 436 -14.96 -17.91 8.83
N ILE A 437 -15.43 -17.49 7.65
CA ILE A 437 -16.13 -18.37 6.72
C ILE A 437 -15.52 -18.24 5.33
N ALA A 438 -15.04 -19.34 4.75
CA ALA A 438 -14.43 -19.33 3.43
C ALA A 438 -15.45 -18.92 2.36
N LYS A 439 -15.14 -17.88 1.58
CA LYS A 439 -15.94 -17.53 0.38
C LYS A 439 -15.61 -18.49 -0.76
N GLN A 440 -16.38 -18.44 -1.85
CA GLN A 440 -16.08 -19.23 -3.03
C GLN A 440 -14.68 -18.96 -3.59
N SER A 441 -14.19 -17.71 -3.51
CA SER A 441 -12.84 -17.34 -3.92
C SER A 441 -11.75 -18.06 -3.12
N ALA A 442 -11.92 -18.24 -1.79
CA ALA A 442 -11.02 -19.05 -0.98
C ALA A 442 -11.04 -20.52 -1.43
N ILE A 443 -12.24 -21.10 -1.65
CA ILE A 443 -12.41 -22.48 -2.13
C ILE A 443 -11.75 -22.65 -3.51
N TRP A 444 -11.88 -21.65 -4.38
CA TRP A 444 -11.23 -21.63 -5.69
C TRP A 444 -9.71 -21.62 -5.58
N PHE A 445 -9.12 -20.80 -4.70
CA PHE A 445 -7.68 -20.82 -4.45
C PHE A 445 -7.19 -22.18 -3.94
N THR A 446 -7.94 -22.84 -3.05
CA THR A 446 -7.61 -24.19 -2.57
C THR A 446 -7.44 -25.17 -3.72
N LYS A 447 -8.35 -25.14 -4.72
CA LYS A 447 -8.28 -25.99 -5.91
C LYS A 447 -7.17 -25.56 -6.87
N PHE A 448 -7.04 -24.25 -7.09
CA PHE A 448 -6.04 -23.68 -7.99
C PHE A 448 -4.60 -23.98 -7.55
N LEU A 449 -4.32 -23.89 -6.24
CA LEU A 449 -2.99 -24.13 -5.67
C LEU A 449 -2.69 -25.61 -5.41
N ASN A 450 -3.72 -26.47 -5.39
CA ASN A 450 -3.58 -27.91 -5.19
C ASN A 450 -4.27 -28.70 -6.34
N PRO A 451 -3.76 -28.63 -7.58
CA PRO A 451 -4.42 -29.24 -8.75
C PRO A 451 -4.48 -30.78 -8.74
N SER A 452 -3.91 -31.42 -7.72
CA SER A 452 -3.91 -32.88 -7.52
C SER A 452 -5.03 -33.38 -6.57
N ASN A 453 -5.82 -32.47 -6.00
CA ASN A 453 -7.07 -32.72 -5.28
C ASN A 453 -8.26 -32.25 -6.13
#